data_AF-A0A945IBD1-F1
#
_entry.id   AF-A0A945IBD1-F1
#
_cell.length_a   1.000
_cell.length_b   1.000
_cell.length_c   1.000
_cell.angle_alpha   90.00
_cell.angle_beta   90.00
_cell.angle_gamma   90.00
#
_symmetry.space_group_name_H-M   'P 1'
#
loop_
_entity.id
_entity.type
_entity.pdbx_description
1 polymer ?
#
loop_
_entity_poly.entity_id
_entity_poly.type
_entity_poly.pdbx_seq_one_letter_code
_entity_poly.pdbx_strand_id
1 'polypeptide(L)'
;MKKQVYPVMLFIKHRPNSILLSLGVLMQILLWVCIIWYIRPQDQQLFLHYTMFFGVDLIGSWYMAYIIPLAGFCIFLLNSLLGWFMFSIDRLAAYLFLASTIGCHVFLGMAAYMVVFLNI
;
A
#
# COMPACT_ATOMS: atom_id res chain seq x y z
N MET A 1 20.56 22.09 19.00
CA MET A 1 20.91 20.93 18.15
C MET A 1 20.33 21.15 16.76
N LYS A 2 21.15 21.49 15.75
CA LYS A 2 20.67 21.60 14.35
C LYS A 2 20.37 20.18 13.86
N LYS A 3 19.10 19.77 13.80
CA LYS A 3 18.68 18.56 13.09
C LYS A 3 18.94 18.82 11.60
N GLN A 4 20.12 18.44 11.12
CA GLN A 4 20.40 18.43 9.69
C GLN A 4 19.56 17.31 9.07
N VAL A 5 18.43 17.71 8.49
CA VAL A 5 17.59 16.79 7.71
C VAL A 5 18.42 16.31 6.53
N TYR A 6 18.46 14.99 6.33
CA TYR A 6 19.25 14.41 5.26
C TYR A 6 18.69 14.84 3.89
N PRO A 7 19.51 15.23 2.91
CA PRO A 7 19.01 15.65 1.60
C PRO A 7 18.24 14.49 0.91
N VAL A 8 16.99 14.77 0.50
CA VAL A 8 16.08 13.78 -0.14
C VAL A 8 16.73 13.12 -1.36
N MET A 9 17.43 13.90 -2.19
CA MET A 9 18.11 13.40 -3.38
C MET A 9 19.18 12.34 -3.07
N LEU A 10 19.85 12.46 -1.93
CA LEU A 10 20.89 11.49 -1.52
C LEU A 10 20.25 10.22 -0.93
N PHE A 11 19.11 10.35 -0.24
CA PHE A 11 18.33 9.22 0.27
C PHE A 11 17.82 8.32 -0.85
N ILE A 12 17.30 8.93 -1.92
CA ILE A 12 16.79 8.20 -3.10
C ILE A 12 17.95 7.57 -3.88
N LYS A 13 19.11 8.23 -3.97
CA LYS A 13 20.27 7.70 -4.72
C LYS A 13 20.89 6.46 -4.09
N HIS A 14 20.64 6.18 -2.81
CA HIS A 14 21.09 4.95 -2.17
C HIS A 14 20.42 3.73 -2.81
N ARG A 15 21.22 2.86 -3.44
CA ARG A 15 20.74 1.65 -4.15
C ARG A 15 19.67 0.85 -3.39
N PRO A 16 19.85 0.45 -2.11
CA PRO A 16 18.83 -0.32 -1.40
C PRO A 16 17.52 0.46 -1.23
N ASN A 17 17.58 1.74 -0.85
CA ASN A 17 16.38 2.58 -0.71
C ASN A 17 15.67 2.75 -2.04
N SER A 18 16.42 3.01 -3.12
CA SER A 18 15.86 3.17 -4.47
C SER A 18 15.11 1.92 -4.91
N ILE A 19 15.66 0.74 -4.66
CA ILE A 19 15.03 -0.54 -5.01
C ILE A 19 13.73 -0.72 -4.23
N LEU A 20 13.76 -0.51 -2.90
CA LEU A 20 12.58 -0.67 -2.04
C LEU A 20 11.47 0.34 -2.40
N LEU A 21 11.83 1.60 -2.66
CA LEU A 21 10.87 2.62 -3.10
C LEU A 21 10.27 2.29 -4.46
N SER A 22 11.10 1.88 -5.43
CA SER A 22 10.63 1.50 -6.78
C SER A 22 9.68 0.29 -6.71
N LEU A 23 10.01 -0.70 -5.89
CA LEU A 23 9.17 -1.86 -5.66
C LEU A 23 7.84 -1.48 -5.00
N GLY A 24 7.87 -0.59 -4.00
CA GLY A 24 6.65 -0.06 -3.37
C GLY A 24 5.74 0.67 -4.36
N VAL A 25 6.32 1.52 -5.22
CA VAL A 25 5.57 2.21 -6.29
C VAL A 25 4.96 1.20 -7.27
N LEU A 26 5.73 0.17 -7.67
CA LEU A 26 5.23 -0.87 -8.57
C LEU A 26 4.05 -1.63 -7.95
N MET A 27 4.17 -2.04 -6.68
CA MET A 27 3.07 -2.70 -5.96
C MET A 27 1.84 -1.79 -5.84
N GLN A 28 2.04 -0.51 -5.58
CA GLN A 28 0.94 0.46 -5.52
C GLN A 28 0.21 0.58 -6.86
N ILE A 29 0.95 0.66 -7.97
CA ILE A 29 0.37 0.70 -9.31
C ILE A 29 -0.40 -0.59 -9.59
N LEU A 30 0.16 -1.75 -9.23
CA LEU A 30 -0.53 -3.04 -9.40
C LEU A 30 -1.84 -3.12 -8.62
N LEU A 31 -1.89 -2.61 -7.38
CA LEU A 31 -3.12 -2.54 -6.59
C LEU A 31 -4.20 -1.69 -7.28
N TRP A 32 -3.83 -0.51 -7.78
CA TRP A 32 -4.74 0.36 -8.52
C TRP A 32 -5.24 -0.29 -9.81
N VAL A 33 -4.32 -0.86 -10.61
CA VAL A 33 -4.66 -1.53 -11.87
C VAL A 33 -5.59 -2.71 -11.63
N CYS A 34 -5.33 -3.53 -10.60
CA CYS A 34 -6.19 -4.66 -10.25
C CYS A 34 -7.61 -4.20 -9.94
N ILE A 35 -7.77 -3.21 -9.05
CA ILE A 35 -9.10 -2.74 -8.64
C ILE A 35 -9.84 -2.07 -9.81
N ILE A 36 -9.19 -1.20 -10.58
CA ILE A 36 -9.83 -0.50 -11.72
C ILE A 36 -10.25 -1.48 -12.82
N TRP A 37 -9.45 -2.51 -13.08
CA TRP A 37 -9.72 -3.43 -14.18
C TRP A 37 -10.90 -4.37 -13.87
N TYR A 38 -10.96 -4.88 -12.63
CA TYR A 38 -11.99 -5.83 -12.23
C TYR A 38 -13.25 -5.18 -11.67
N ILE A 39 -13.13 -4.04 -10.98
CA ILE A 39 -14.27 -3.41 -10.31
C ILE A 39 -14.75 -2.22 -11.13
N ARG A 40 -15.78 -2.46 -11.94
CA ARG A 40 -16.45 -1.42 -12.73
C ARG A 40 -17.52 -0.69 -11.91
N PRO A 41 -17.82 0.58 -12.23
CA PRO A 41 -18.94 1.29 -11.64
C PRO A 41 -20.24 0.53 -11.95
N GLN A 42 -20.92 0.09 -10.91
CA GLN A 42 -22.21 -0.58 -11.01
C GLN A 42 -23.12 -0.11 -9.89
N ASP A 43 -24.43 -0.02 -10.17
CA ASP A 43 -25.44 0.38 -9.19
C ASP A 43 -25.71 -0.73 -8.16
N GLN A 44 -25.24 -1.95 -8.43
CA GLN A 44 -25.34 -3.08 -7.52
C GLN A 44 -24.30 -3.01 -6.41
N GLN A 45 -24.72 -3.48 -5.24
CA GLN A 45 -23.88 -3.58 -4.07
C GLN A 45 -22.79 -4.66 -4.26
N LEU A 46 -21.54 -4.33 -3.93
CA LEU A 46 -20.40 -5.24 -3.96
C LEU A 46 -20.20 -5.94 -2.61
N PHE A 47 -19.75 -7.18 -2.67
CA PHE A 47 -19.31 -7.94 -1.51
C PHE A 47 -17.87 -7.58 -1.18
N LEU A 48 -17.66 -6.83 -0.10
CA LEU A 48 -16.32 -6.38 0.32
C LEU A 48 -15.65 -7.35 1.29
N HIS A 49 -16.44 -8.08 2.08
CA HIS A 49 -15.90 -9.01 3.06
C HIS A 49 -16.76 -10.26 3.18
N TYR A 50 -16.07 -11.41 3.21
CA TYR A 50 -16.69 -12.72 3.36
C TYR A 50 -16.00 -13.49 4.49
N THR A 51 -16.80 -14.08 5.37
CA THR A 51 -16.33 -14.99 6.42
C THR A 51 -16.90 -16.37 6.20
N MET A 52 -16.14 -17.42 6.55
CA MET A 52 -16.62 -18.80 6.45
C MET A 52 -17.86 -19.06 7.32
N PHE A 53 -17.99 -18.37 8.46
CA PHE A 53 -19.06 -18.62 9.44
C PHE A 53 -20.35 -17.83 9.17
N PHE A 54 -20.25 -16.60 8.66
CA PHE A 54 -21.41 -15.71 8.48
C PHE A 54 -21.72 -15.38 7.02
N GLY A 55 -20.90 -15.86 6.08
CA GLY A 55 -21.03 -15.50 4.67
C GLY A 55 -20.57 -14.07 4.42
N VAL A 56 -21.31 -13.34 3.60
CA VAL A 56 -21.04 -11.92 3.30
C VAL A 56 -21.40 -11.08 4.53
N ASP A 57 -20.39 -10.46 5.12
CA ASP A 57 -20.54 -9.63 6.33
C ASP A 57 -20.49 -8.12 6.01
N LEU A 58 -19.81 -7.75 4.92
CA LEU A 58 -19.73 -6.35 4.49
C LEU A 58 -20.14 -6.19 3.03
N ILE A 59 -21.20 -5.40 2.85
CA ILE A 59 -21.77 -5.04 1.56
C ILE A 59 -21.67 -3.52 1.42
N GLY A 60 -21.21 -3.04 0.27
CA GLY A 60 -20.99 -1.62 0.05
C GLY A 60 -20.97 -1.25 -1.42
N SER A 61 -20.94 0.05 -1.70
CA SER A 61 -20.87 0.56 -3.07
C SER A 61 -19.50 0.31 -3.71
N TRP A 62 -19.44 0.35 -5.04
CA TRP A 62 -18.24 0.09 -5.82
C TRP A 62 -17.02 0.93 -5.44
N TYR A 63 -17.23 2.16 -4.97
CA TYR A 63 -16.15 3.06 -4.55
C TYR A 63 -15.44 2.57 -3.27
N MET A 64 -16.08 1.75 -2.42
CA MET A 64 -15.46 1.28 -1.19
C MET A 64 -14.28 0.32 -1.44
N ALA A 65 -14.23 -0.34 -2.60
CA ALA A 65 -13.10 -1.17 -2.97
C ALA A 65 -11.81 -0.34 -3.20
N TYR A 66 -11.94 0.95 -3.51
CA TYR A 66 -10.82 1.87 -3.68
C TYR A 66 -10.17 2.28 -2.35
N ILE A 67 -10.78 1.94 -1.21
CA ILE A 67 -10.19 2.17 0.11
C ILE A 67 -8.91 1.34 0.26
N ILE A 68 -8.84 0.13 -0.32
CA ILE A 68 -7.65 -0.74 -0.27
C ILE A 68 -6.43 -0.08 -0.92
N PRO A 69 -6.47 0.35 -2.20
CA PRO A 69 -5.33 1.02 -2.82
C PRO A 69 -5.06 2.39 -2.18
N LEU A 70 -6.08 3.11 -1.70
CA LEU A 70 -5.88 4.38 -0.98
C LEU A 70 -5.09 4.16 0.33
N ALA A 71 -5.43 3.13 1.10
CA ALA A 71 -4.72 2.77 2.33
C ALA A 71 -3.26 2.39 2.02
N GLY A 72 -3.02 1.63 0.95
CA GLY A 72 -1.66 1.32 0.48
C GLY A 72 -0.85 2.58 0.19
N PHE A 73 -1.46 3.56 -0.48
CA PHE A 73 -0.80 4.82 -0.83
C PHE A 73 -0.44 5.62 0.43
N CYS A 74 -1.36 5.72 1.39
CA CYS A 74 -1.11 6.37 2.68
C CYS A 74 0.03 5.70 3.44
N ILE A 75 0.04 4.36 3.52
CA ILE A 75 1.11 3.61 4.19
C ILE A 75 2.46 3.84 3.50
N PHE A 76 2.50 3.77 2.16
CA PHE A 76 3.71 4.02 1.39
C PHE A 76 4.26 5.43 1.65
N LEU A 77 3.40 6.44 1.63
CA LEU A 77 3.79 7.83 1.81
C LEU A 77 4.32 8.09 3.23
N LEU A 78 3.61 7.59 4.25
CA LEU A 78 4.01 7.74 5.65
C LEU A 78 5.33 7.02 5.95
N ASN A 79 5.47 5.76 5.52
CA ASN A 79 6.70 5.01 5.74
C ASN A 79 7.89 5.56 4.95
N SER A 80 7.67 6.10 3.75
CA SER A 80 8.72 6.77 2.98
C SER A 80 9.20 8.05 3.66
N LEU A 81 8.27 8.84 4.21
CA LEU A 81 8.59 10.04 4.99
C LEU A 81 9.36 9.67 6.28
N LEU A 82 8.86 8.69 7.04
CA LEU A 82 9.52 8.23 8.27
C LEU A 82 10.90 7.62 7.99
N GLY A 83 11.02 6.82 6.94
CA GLY A 83 12.29 6.27 6.48
C GLY A 83 13.30 7.35 6.11
N TRP A 84 12.85 8.41 5.44
CA TRP A 84 13.69 9.56 5.11
C TRP A 84 14.15 10.32 6.37
N PHE A 85 13.25 10.61 7.32
CA PHE A 85 13.61 11.27 8.58
C PHE A 85 14.61 10.44 9.39
N MET A 86 14.37 9.14 9.52
CA MET A 86 15.21 8.24 10.31
C MET A 86 16.53 7.89 9.66
N PHE A 87 16.69 8.05 8.34
CA PHE A 87 17.97 7.79 7.66
C PHE A 87 19.11 8.65 8.19
N SER A 88 18.82 9.85 8.70
CA SER A 88 19.79 10.73 9.36
C SER A 88 20.27 10.23 10.72
N ILE A 89 19.47 9.38 11.38
CA ILE A 89 19.71 8.87 12.74
C ILE A 89 20.28 7.45 12.65
N ASP A 90 19.55 6.55 12.00
CA ASP A 90 19.94 5.15 11.83
C ASP A 90 19.45 4.61 10.47
N ARG A 91 20.39 4.06 9.71
CA ARG A 91 20.14 3.47 8.39
C ARG A 91 19.29 2.19 8.50
N LEU A 92 19.47 1.41 9.57
CA LEU A 92 18.74 0.16 9.77
C LEU A 92 17.25 0.45 9.97
N ALA A 93 16.93 1.44 10.82
CA ALA A 93 15.56 1.89 11.01
C ALA A 93 14.91 2.34 9.70
N ALA A 94 15.62 3.12 8.87
CA ALA A 94 15.10 3.54 7.57
C ALA A 94 14.76 2.36 6.64
N TYR A 95 15.61 1.33 6.60
CA TYR A 95 15.32 0.11 5.84
C TYR A 95 14.12 -0.66 6.40
N LEU A 96 13.94 -0.70 7.72
CA LEU A 96 12.77 -1.36 8.33
C LEU A 96 11.45 -0.68 7.95
N PHE A 97 11.38 0.65 7.89
CA PHE A 97 10.17 1.35 7.43
C PHE A 97 9.87 1.10 5.94
N LEU A 98 10.89 1.07 5.10
CA LEU A 98 10.71 0.74 3.68
C LEU A 98 10.31 -0.73 3.49
N ALA A 99 10.91 -1.65 4.25
CA ALA A 99 10.57 -3.07 4.21
C ALA A 99 9.16 -3.35 4.75
N SER A 100 8.74 -2.69 5.83
CA SER A 100 7.39 -2.84 6.38
C SER A 100 6.32 -2.42 5.37
N THR A 101 6.62 -1.41 4.54
CA THR A 101 5.75 -0.99 3.44
C THR A 101 5.46 -2.13 2.46
N ILE A 102 6.50 -2.88 2.07
CA ILE A 102 6.36 -4.03 1.17
C ILE A 102 5.50 -5.10 1.84
N GLY A 103 5.76 -5.40 3.12
CA GLY A 103 4.95 -6.33 3.91
C GLY A 103 3.47 -5.94 3.91
N CYS A 104 3.15 -4.68 4.20
CA CYS A 104 1.78 -4.17 4.14
C CYS A 104 1.16 -4.29 2.74
N HIS A 105 1.91 -4.03 1.67
CA HIS A 105 1.41 -4.16 0.31
C HIS A 105 1.08 -5.60 -0.07
N VAL A 106 1.81 -6.59 0.44
CA VAL A 106 1.48 -8.00 0.24
C VAL A 106 0.12 -8.35 0.86
N PHE A 107 -0.12 -7.92 2.11
CA PHE A 107 -1.43 -8.14 2.76
C PHE A 107 -2.56 -7.39 2.07
N LEU A 108 -2.35 -6.15 1.64
CA LEU A 108 -3.32 -5.40 0.86
C LEU A 108 -3.59 -6.05 -0.50
N GLY A 109 -2.58 -6.64 -1.13
CA GLY A 109 -2.73 -7.41 -2.37
C GLY A 109 -3.60 -8.64 -2.18
N MET A 110 -3.44 -9.37 -1.08
CA MET A 110 -4.32 -10.48 -0.73
C MET A 110 -5.76 -10.02 -0.49
N ALA A 111 -5.95 -8.92 0.23
CA ALA A 111 -7.28 -8.34 0.44
C ALA A 111 -7.94 -7.92 -0.89
N ALA A 112 -7.19 -7.24 -1.77
CA ALA A 112 -7.66 -6.86 -3.10
C ALA A 112 -8.05 -8.09 -3.93
N TYR A 113 -7.23 -9.14 -3.90
CA TYR A 113 -7.52 -10.39 -4.59
C TYR A 113 -8.82 -11.04 -4.11
N MET A 114 -9.05 -11.10 -2.79
CA MET A 114 -10.28 -11.66 -2.23
C MET A 114 -11.51 -10.85 -2.65
N VAL A 115 -11.43 -9.51 -2.61
CA VAL A 115 -12.55 -8.65 -3.06
C VAL A 115 -12.82 -8.88 -4.55
N VAL A 116 -11.79 -8.95 -5.38
CA VAL A 116 -11.98 -9.21 -6.82
C VAL A 116 -12.59 -10.60 -7.05
N PHE A 117 -12.06 -11.63 -6.40
CA PHE A 117 -12.54 -13.01 -6.54
C PHE A 117 -13.99 -13.18 -6.09
N LEU A 118 -14.43 -12.47 -5.06
CA LEU A 118 -15.82 -12.53 -4.57
C LEU A 118 -16.84 -11.88 -5.49
N ASN A 119 -16.42 -11.00 -6.42
CA ASN A 119 -17.30 -10.21 -7.26
C ASN A 119 -17.17 -10.54 -8.77
N ILE A 120 -16.37 -11.54 -9.12
CA ILE A 120 -16.33 -12.17 -10.45
C ILE A 120 -17.30 -13.34 -10.45
#